data_AF-A0A846GIT4-F1
#
_entry.id   AF-A0A846GIT4-F1
#
_cell.length_a   1.000
_cell.length_b   1.000
_cell.length_c   1.000
_cell.angle_alpha   90.00
_cell.angle_beta   90.00
_cell.angle_gamma   90.00
#
_symmetry.space_group_name_H-M   'P 1'
#
loop_
_entity.id
_entity.type
_entity.pdbx_description
1 polymer ?
#
loop_
_entity_poly.entity_id
_entity_poly.type
_entity_poly.pdbx_seq_one_letter_code
_entity_poly.pdbx_strand_id
1 'polypeptide(L)' 'MVQFLNYRFALKAEDPERLLYLAIPLEIHETFFARRFVQMITQEYQLKLIVFEPTK' A
#
# COMPACT_ATOMS: atom_id res chain seq x y z
N MET A 1 6.78 -1.81 -2.79
CA MET A 1 5.72 -2.26 -3.73
C MET A 1 5.82 -3.73 -4.11
N VAL A 2 6.99 -4.27 -4.49
CA VAL A 2 7.14 -5.71 -4.83
C VAL A 2 6.64 -6.64 -3.72
N GLN A 3 6.99 -6.35 -2.47
CA GLN A 3 6.52 -7.12 -1.32
C GLN A 3 4.99 -7.14 -1.19
N PHE A 4 4.30 -6.00 -1.41
CA PHE A 4 2.84 -5.93 -1.34
C PHE A 4 2.16 -6.84 -2.36
N LEU A 5 2.67 -6.87 -3.60
CA LEU A 5 2.11 -7.73 -4.65
C LEU A 5 2.30 -9.22 -4.34
N ASN A 6 3.47 -9.59 -3.81
CA ASN A 6 3.74 -10.98 -3.40
C ASN A 6 2.81 -11.42 -2.26
N TYR A 7 2.64 -10.57 -1.24
CA TYR A 7 1.72 -10.89 -0.13
C TYR A 7 0.26 -10.90 -0.58
N ARG A 8 -0.15 -9.99 -1.46
CA ARG A 8 -1.51 -10.03 -2.03
C ARG A 8 -1.74 -11.31 -2.84
N PHE A 9 -0.73 -11.77 -3.58
CA PHE A 9 -0.81 -13.01 -4.33
C PHE A 9 -0.90 -14.23 -3.41
N ALA A 10 -0.05 -14.30 -2.38
CA ALA A 10 -0.10 -15.36 -1.37
C ALA A 10 -1.45 -15.38 -0.63
N LEU A 11 -1.94 -14.22 -0.17
CA LEU A 11 -3.23 -14.11 0.51
C LEU A 11 -4.40 -14.50 -0.40
N LYS A 12 -4.37 -14.18 -1.69
CA LYS A 12 -5.40 -14.66 -2.63
C LYS A 12 -5.49 -16.19 -2.70
N ALA A 13 -4.38 -16.89 -2.48
CA ALA A 13 -4.35 -18.35 -2.52
C ALA A 13 -4.73 -18.99 -1.18
N GLU A 14 -4.33 -18.38 -0.06
CA GLU A 14 -4.50 -18.95 1.29
C GLU A 14 -5.73 -18.42 2.05
N ASP A 15 -6.03 -17.12 1.93
CA ASP A 15 -7.12 -16.44 2.65
C ASP A 15 -7.65 -15.25 1.81
N PRO A 16 -8.49 -15.51 0.80
CA PRO A 16 -8.90 -14.51 -0.19
C PRO A 16 -9.79 -13.39 0.38
N GLU A 17 -10.41 -13.60 1.54
CA GLU A 17 -11.24 -12.59 2.21
C GLU A 17 -10.38 -11.58 3.00
N ARG A 18 -9.10 -11.89 3.24
CA ARG A 18 -8.20 -11.03 3.99
C ARG A 18 -7.81 -9.79 3.19
N LEU A 19 -8.21 -8.63 3.70
CA LEU A 19 -7.84 -7.34 3.14
C LEU A 19 -6.40 -6.98 3.54
N LEU A 20 -5.53 -6.83 2.53
CA LEU A 20 -4.17 -6.36 2.72
C LEU A 20 -4.10 -4.83 2.59
N TYR A 21 -3.53 -4.20 3.61
CA TYR A 21 -3.25 -2.76 3.65
C TYR A 21 -1.74 -2.52 3.75
N LEU A 22 -1.26 -1.49 3.06
CA LEU A 22 0.11 -1.00 3.21
C LEU A 22 0.11 0.16 4.21
N ALA A 23 0.67 -0.06 5.39
CA ALA A 23 0.87 0.99 6.37
C ALA A 23 2.04 1.89 5.96
N ILE A 24 1.81 3.20 5.88
CA ILE A 24 2.83 4.20 5.53
C ILE A 24 2.78 5.40 6.49
N PRO A 25 3.94 6.00 6.84
CA PRO A 25 3.97 7.26 7.58
C PRO A 25 3.31 8.40 6.80
N LEU A 26 2.73 9.39 7.50
CA LEU A 26 2.17 10.61 6.89
C LEU A 26 3.17 11.34 5.98
N GLU A 27 4.42 11.48 6.43
CA GLU A 27 5.48 12.09 5.63
C GLU A 27 5.67 11.38 4.27
N ILE A 28 5.63 10.04 4.25
CA ILE A 28 5.78 9.24 3.04
C ILE A 28 4.55 9.39 2.14
N HIS A 29 3.36 9.51 2.73
CA HIS A 29 2.13 9.79 2.00
C HIS A 29 2.21 11.14 1.26
N GLU A 30 2.64 12.19 1.96
CA GLU A 30 2.68 13.56 1.42
C GLU A 30 3.87 13.84 0.49
N THR A 31 4.96 13.07 0.59
CA THR A 31 6.16 13.28 -0.24
C THR A 31 6.29 12.28 -1.38
N PHE A 32 6.32 10.99 -1.09
CA PHE A 32 6.55 9.94 -2.07
C PHE A 32 5.28 9.55 -2.81
N PHE A 33 4.17 9.34 -2.09
CA PHE A 33 2.88 9.00 -2.70
C PHE A 33 2.16 10.19 -3.34
N ALA A 34 2.57 11.43 -3.05
CA ALA A 34 2.11 12.60 -3.79
C ALA A 34 2.68 12.69 -5.22
N ARG A 35 3.73 11.91 -5.55
CA ARG A 35 4.32 11.90 -6.89
C ARG A 35 3.34 11.28 -7.88
N ARG A 36 3.07 11.95 -9.00
CA ARG A 36 2.12 11.52 -10.04
C ARG A 36 2.33 10.07 -10.50
N PHE A 37 3.58 9.64 -10.68
CA PHE A 37 3.90 8.26 -11.04
C PHE A 37 3.47 7.25 -9.98
N VAL A 38 3.72 7.55 -8.70
CA VAL A 38 3.34 6.67 -7.58
C VAL A 38 1.82 6.64 -7.41
N GLN A 39 1.12 7.76 -7.63
CA GLN A 39 -0.35 7.80 -7.65
C GLN A 39 -0.93 6.91 -8.75
N MET A 40 -0.40 7.00 -9.97
CA MET A 40 -0.84 6.15 -11.08
C MET A 40 -0.69 4.66 -10.74
N ILE A 41 0.45 4.26 -10.17
CA ILE A 41 0.65 2.87 -9.74
C ILE A 41 -0.31 2.50 -8.58
N THR A 42 -0.50 3.38 -7.61
CA THR A 42 -1.39 3.14 -6.46
C THR A 42 -2.83 2.90 -6.93
N GLN A 43 -3.29 3.67 -7.92
CA GLN A 43 -4.60 3.51 -8.53
C GLN A 43 -4.70 2.23 -9.37
N GLU A 44 -3.74 1.98 -10.25
CA GLU A 44 -3.68 0.80 -11.12
C GLU A 44 -3.78 -0.51 -10.32
N TYR A 45 -2.99 -0.61 -9.24
CA TYR A 45 -2.97 -1.81 -8.40
C TYR A 45 -3.99 -1.79 -7.27
N GLN A 46 -4.82 -0.74 -7.16
CA GLN A 46 -5.83 -0.57 -6.11
C GLN A 46 -5.25 -0.79 -4.71
N LEU A 47 -4.09 -0.17 -4.45
CA LEU A 47 -3.40 -0.33 -3.17
C LEU A 47 -4.24 0.31 -2.07
N LYS A 48 -4.60 -0.47 -1.05
CA LYS A 48 -5.22 0.07 0.16
C LYS A 48 -4.12 0.57 1.08
N LEU A 49 -4.07 1.87 1.33
CA LEU A 49 -3.07 2.49 2.20
C LEU A 49 -3.68 2.78 3.56
N ILE A 50 -2.90 2.56 4.62
CA ILE A 50 -3.19 3.08 5.97
C ILE A 50 -2.10 4.11 6.27
N VAL A 51 -2.49 5.37 6.36
CA VAL A 51 -1.58 6.45 6.71
C VAL A 51 -1.59 6.61 8.22
N PHE A 52 -0.42 6.60 8.84
CA PHE A 52 -0.28 6.81 10.28
C PHE A 52 0.74 7.91 10.57
N GLU A 53 0.52 8.64 11.65
CA GLU A 53 1.52 9.56 12.20
C GLU A 53 2.42 8.79 13.17
N PRO A 54 3.73 8.66 12.89
CA PRO A 54 4.63 7.97 13.81
C PRO A 54 4.76 8.80 15.09
N THR A 55 4.35 8.23 16.23
CA THR A 55 4.67 8.79 17.53
C THR A 55 6.15 8.48 17.82
N LYS A 56 6.95 9.53 18.03
CA LYS A 56 8.36 9.39 18.41
C LYS A 56 8.54 8.64 19.72
#